data_AF-A0A2G9WN19-F1
#
_entry.id   AF-A0A2G9WN19-F1
#
_cell.length_a   1.000
_cell.length_b   1.000
_cell.length_c   1.000
_cell.angle_alpha   90.00
_cell.angle_beta   90.00
_cell.angle_gamma   90.00
#
_symmetry.space_group_name_H-M   'P 1'
#
loop_
_entity.id
_entity.type
_entity.pdbx_description
1 polymer ?
#
loop_
_entity_poly.entity_id
_entity_poly.type
_entity_poly.pdbx_seq_one_letter_code
_entity_poly.pdbx_strand_id
1 'polypeptide(L)'
;MSVSVASSIALSALRAAQVGLSVSSANIANADVDGYTVKTANQVSTVSGSSGSGTAIASITGGVDKYVFASLIGANADLGAASVTASYTDQLQALMGSTTGSDDGGTSIATQMAALETAVTELASTPDDNATQSSFVSAADSLASQLRDISTSISTLETNANQQIADDVDAVNEALAKIAKLNDQIVAAKAKGQSTADLEDERNAAITSISSLLDITTTTTSSGAVYVKTTGGTTLLSSKLHALSVGAGGAILVDGSNDITSTLTNGEIGGLLTLRDETLPAAQAELDALAAKLISAVNAAVADGSAVPAPDSLTGTTDVSSLSSFSASGTVRIALVDDDGNLTSYTDLDLSSYGSIDDLVSALDAIDGVSASLNADGTLSISSDTDGSGVAIGALDGSIDGQSFSSFFGFNAVFTGSSA
;
A
#
# COMPACT_ATOMS: atom_id res chain seq x y z
N MET A 1 66.94 -34.40 29.43
CA MET A 1 65.46 -34.52 29.28
C MET A 1 65.07 -35.95 29.65
N SER A 2 64.12 -36.15 30.55
CA SER A 2 63.59 -37.50 30.81
C SER A 2 62.67 -37.94 29.66
N VAL A 3 62.57 -39.25 29.42
CA VAL A 3 61.66 -39.83 28.41
C VAL A 3 60.20 -39.42 28.66
N SER A 4 59.82 -39.22 29.92
CA SER A 4 58.49 -38.74 30.32
C SER A 4 58.17 -37.32 29.81
N VAL A 5 59.15 -36.41 29.80
CA VAL A 5 58.97 -35.04 29.28
C VAL A 5 58.85 -35.07 27.75
N ALA A 6 59.67 -35.86 27.06
CA ALA A 6 59.58 -36.02 25.62
C ALA A 6 58.24 -36.64 25.17
N SER A 7 57.76 -37.65 25.91
CA SER A 7 56.45 -38.28 25.67
C SER A 7 55.28 -37.31 25.91
N SER A 8 55.33 -36.50 26.98
CA SER A 8 54.34 -35.45 27.25
C SER A 8 54.26 -34.42 26.12
N ILE A 9 55.41 -33.94 25.65
CA ILE A 9 55.50 -32.98 24.54
C ILE A 9 54.91 -33.59 23.27
N ALA A 10 55.32 -34.81 22.90
CA ALA A 10 54.82 -35.51 21.71
C ALA A 10 53.29 -35.73 21.76
N LEU A 11 52.74 -36.11 22.92
CA LEU A 11 51.31 -36.30 23.09
C LEU A 11 50.53 -34.98 22.99
N SER A 12 51.05 -33.89 23.57
CA SER A 12 50.45 -32.57 23.48
C SER A 12 50.45 -32.04 22.03
N ALA A 13 51.54 -32.24 21.30
CA ALA A 13 51.67 -31.85 19.90
C ALA A 13 50.73 -32.66 19.00
N LEU A 14 50.61 -33.98 19.23
CA LEU A 14 49.69 -34.84 18.48
C LEU A 14 48.22 -34.43 18.72
N ARG A 15 47.83 -34.14 19.96
CA ARG A 15 46.48 -33.64 20.27
C ARG A 15 46.19 -32.31 19.58
N ALA A 16 47.15 -31.38 19.62
CA ALA A 16 46.99 -30.10 18.95
C ALA A 16 46.88 -30.25 17.42
N ALA A 17 47.65 -31.17 16.82
CA ALA A 17 47.55 -31.51 15.40
C ALA A 17 46.20 -32.17 15.04
N GLN A 18 45.68 -33.06 15.89
CA GLN A 18 44.35 -33.65 15.71
C GLN A 18 43.24 -32.59 15.71
N VAL A 19 43.30 -31.63 16.63
CA VAL A 19 42.34 -30.50 16.65
C VAL A 19 42.49 -29.64 15.40
N GLY A 20 43.72 -29.32 14.98
CA GLY A 20 43.97 -28.56 13.75
C GLY A 20 43.41 -29.24 12.50
N LEU A 21 43.62 -30.56 12.37
CA LEU A 21 43.04 -31.36 11.27
C LEU A 21 41.52 -31.40 11.35
N SER A 22 40.94 -31.54 12.54
CA SER A 22 39.48 -31.52 12.73
C SER A 22 38.88 -30.18 12.31
N VAL A 23 39.51 -29.05 12.67
CA VAL A 23 39.07 -27.71 12.29
C VAL A 23 39.19 -27.52 10.78
N SER A 24 40.30 -27.95 10.18
CA SER A 24 40.46 -27.86 8.73
C SER A 24 39.44 -28.75 7.98
N SER A 25 39.14 -29.93 8.51
CA SER A 25 38.10 -30.82 7.96
C SER A 25 36.70 -30.20 8.10
N ALA A 26 36.42 -29.53 9.22
CA ALA A 26 35.16 -28.82 9.41
C ALA A 26 35.02 -27.63 8.46
N ASN A 27 36.09 -26.86 8.25
CA ASN A 27 36.10 -25.76 7.27
C ASN A 27 35.84 -26.27 5.85
N ILE A 28 36.44 -27.40 5.46
CA ILE A 28 36.21 -28.01 4.15
C ILE A 28 34.78 -28.53 4.03
N ALA A 29 34.27 -29.22 5.06
CA ALA A 29 32.92 -29.78 5.04
C ALA A 29 31.83 -28.71 5.00
N ASN A 30 32.08 -27.54 5.58
CA ASN A 30 31.13 -26.42 5.63
C ASN A 30 31.49 -25.30 4.65
N ALA A 31 32.36 -25.55 3.67
CA ALA A 31 32.81 -24.53 2.72
C ALA A 31 31.66 -23.91 1.92
N ASP A 32 30.59 -24.68 1.68
CA ASP A 32 29.40 -24.26 0.94
C ASP A 32 28.20 -23.90 1.86
N VAL A 33 28.38 -23.90 3.19
CA VAL A 33 27.32 -23.53 4.13
C VAL A 33 27.30 -22.02 4.26
N ASP A 34 26.19 -21.40 3.87
CA ASP A 34 26.03 -19.95 3.98
C ASP A 34 26.17 -19.46 5.43
N GLY A 35 26.84 -18.33 5.60
CA GLY A 35 27.17 -17.76 6.92
C GLY A 35 28.31 -18.46 7.67
N TYR A 36 28.85 -19.58 7.19
CA TYR A 36 29.99 -20.25 7.83
C TYR A 36 31.28 -19.43 7.67
N THR A 37 32.02 -19.24 8.77
CA THR A 37 33.28 -18.49 8.76
C THR A 37 34.47 -19.42 9.00
N VAL A 38 35.58 -19.19 8.28
CA VAL A 38 36.78 -20.03 8.42
C VAL A 38 37.30 -19.98 9.85
N LYS A 39 37.44 -21.15 10.46
CA LYS A 39 37.91 -21.32 11.83
C LYS A 39 39.41 -21.54 11.88
N THR A 40 40.06 -20.90 12.83
CA THR A 40 41.50 -21.07 13.10
C THR A 40 41.71 -21.63 14.50
N ALA A 41 42.46 -22.72 14.61
CA ALA A 41 42.90 -23.27 15.89
C ALA A 41 44.20 -22.56 16.34
N ASN A 42 44.09 -21.68 17.33
CA ASN A 42 45.22 -20.90 17.85
C ASN A 42 46.07 -21.78 18.76
N GLN A 43 47.20 -22.25 18.25
CA GLN A 43 48.17 -23.03 19.02
C GLN A 43 49.10 -22.10 19.82
N VAL A 44 49.30 -22.42 21.10
CA VAL A 44 50.22 -21.74 22.00
C VAL A 44 51.23 -22.72 22.59
N SER A 45 52.43 -22.24 22.85
CA SER A 45 53.45 -23.01 23.55
C SER A 45 53.14 -23.04 25.05
N THR A 46 53.19 -24.23 25.65
CA THR A 46 53.09 -24.38 27.11
C THR A 46 54.51 -24.35 27.70
N VAL A 47 54.70 -23.54 28.75
CA VAL A 47 55.99 -23.39 29.43
C VAL A 47 55.81 -23.83 30.88
N SER A 48 56.70 -24.71 31.36
CA SER A 48 56.76 -25.09 32.78
C SER A 48 58.17 -24.83 33.29
N GLY A 49 58.34 -23.80 34.13
CA GLY A 49 59.65 -23.34 34.58
C GLY A 49 60.47 -22.68 33.46
N SER A 50 61.77 -23.00 33.34
CA SER A 50 62.68 -22.45 32.33
C SER A 50 62.83 -23.33 31.08
N SER A 51 61.89 -24.24 30.81
CA SER A 51 61.94 -25.15 29.66
C SER A 51 60.57 -25.32 29.01
N GLY A 52 60.52 -25.32 27.67
CA GLY A 52 59.29 -25.54 26.90
C GLY A 52 58.72 -26.94 27.18
N SER A 53 57.43 -27.03 27.49
CA SER A 53 56.74 -28.26 27.92
C SER A 53 55.70 -28.79 26.93
N GLY A 54 55.63 -28.22 25.72
CA GLY A 54 54.80 -28.72 24.62
C GLY A 54 53.95 -27.62 24.00
N THR A 55 52.85 -28.01 23.36
CA THR A 55 51.88 -27.09 22.74
C THR A 55 50.46 -27.45 23.15
N ALA A 56 49.59 -26.45 23.17
CA ALA A 56 48.16 -26.62 23.40
C ALA A 56 47.38 -25.70 22.46
N ILE A 57 46.12 -26.01 22.18
CA ILE A 57 45.21 -25.09 21.51
C ILE A 57 44.63 -24.17 22.58
N ALA A 58 44.88 -22.87 22.47
CA ALA A 58 44.34 -21.86 23.38
C ALA A 58 42.88 -21.55 23.08
N SER A 59 42.52 -21.51 21.79
CA SER A 59 41.17 -21.19 21.33
C SER A 59 40.95 -21.64 19.89
N ILE A 60 39.70 -21.81 19.52
CA ILE A 60 39.27 -21.86 18.12
C ILE A 60 38.47 -20.59 17.88
N THR A 61 38.88 -19.79 16.91
CA THR A 61 38.26 -18.49 16.59
C THR A 61 37.80 -18.47 15.14
N GLY A 62 36.63 -17.90 14.90
CA GLY A 62 36.18 -17.47 13.58
C GLY A 62 36.62 -16.02 13.32
N GLY A 63 36.65 -15.61 12.06
CA GLY A 63 37.03 -14.26 11.68
C GLY A 63 36.08 -13.68 10.64
N VAL A 64 35.31 -12.67 11.05
CA VAL A 64 34.61 -11.76 10.14
C VAL A 64 35.12 -10.36 10.42
N ASP A 65 35.50 -9.64 9.37
CA ASP A 65 35.83 -8.23 9.53
C ASP A 65 34.55 -7.46 9.92
N LYS A 66 34.58 -6.83 11.10
CA LYS A 66 33.42 -6.14 11.66
C LYS A 66 32.91 -4.97 10.80
N TYR A 67 33.79 -4.35 9.99
CA TYR A 67 33.40 -3.27 9.09
C TYR A 67 32.73 -3.83 7.85
N VAL A 68 33.27 -4.92 7.30
CA VAL A 68 32.60 -5.65 6.19
C VAL A 68 31.24 -6.17 6.62
N PHE A 69 31.12 -6.72 7.83
CA PHE A 69 29.84 -7.19 8.35
C PHE A 69 28.84 -6.05 8.56
N ALA A 70 29.29 -4.90 9.09
CA ALA A 70 28.44 -3.71 9.21
C ALA A 70 27.97 -3.18 7.84
N SER A 71 28.86 -3.17 6.83
CA SER A 71 28.49 -2.82 5.46
C SER A 71 27.49 -3.80 4.85
N LEU A 72 27.63 -5.10 5.13
CA LEU A 72 26.70 -6.13 4.67
C LEU A 72 25.30 -5.90 5.26
N ILE A 73 25.21 -5.61 6.56
CA ILE A 73 23.93 -5.31 7.23
C ILE A 73 23.23 -4.12 6.55
N GLY A 74 23.95 -3.02 6.30
CA GLY A 74 23.37 -1.86 5.61
C GLY A 74 22.93 -2.18 4.18
N ALA A 75 23.77 -2.89 3.41
CA ALA A 75 23.46 -3.27 2.04
C ALA A 75 22.24 -4.21 1.93
N ASN A 76 22.04 -5.09 2.92
CA ASN A 76 20.85 -5.94 2.98
C ASN A 76 19.59 -5.13 3.27
N ALA A 77 19.66 -4.11 4.14
CA ALA A 77 18.52 -3.24 4.41
C ALA A 77 18.11 -2.47 3.13
N ASP A 78 19.10 -1.92 2.42
CA ASP A 78 18.88 -1.26 1.13
C ASP A 78 18.24 -2.22 0.10
N LEU A 79 18.75 -3.45 0.03
CA LEU A 79 18.23 -4.48 -0.86
C LEU A 79 16.79 -4.88 -0.49
N GLY A 80 16.47 -5.03 0.79
CA GLY A 80 15.13 -5.35 1.27
C GLY A 80 14.12 -4.27 0.89
N ALA A 81 14.44 -3.00 1.17
CA ALA A 81 13.59 -1.87 0.79
C ALA A 81 13.40 -1.78 -0.73
N ALA A 82 14.47 -1.93 -1.51
CA ALA A 82 14.41 -1.86 -2.97
C ALA A 82 13.62 -3.02 -3.58
N SER A 83 13.77 -4.24 -3.04
CA SER A 83 13.10 -5.43 -3.55
C SER A 83 11.59 -5.35 -3.37
N VAL A 84 11.13 -4.92 -2.19
CA VAL A 84 9.69 -4.78 -1.93
C VAL A 84 9.09 -3.62 -2.72
N THR A 85 9.81 -2.49 -2.82
CA THR A 85 9.41 -1.36 -3.65
C THR A 85 9.24 -1.76 -5.11
N ALA A 86 10.22 -2.49 -5.67
CA ALA A 86 10.13 -2.98 -7.05
C ALA A 86 8.94 -3.93 -7.22
N SER A 87 8.77 -4.90 -6.32
CA SER A 87 7.68 -5.88 -6.41
C SER A 87 6.28 -5.24 -6.37
N TYR A 88 6.06 -4.26 -5.49
CA TYR A 88 4.76 -3.57 -5.40
C TYR A 88 4.56 -2.59 -6.56
N THR A 89 5.61 -1.89 -6.99
CA THR A 89 5.52 -0.97 -8.14
C THR A 89 5.28 -1.72 -9.44
N ASP A 90 5.86 -2.92 -9.62
CA ASP A 90 5.60 -3.79 -10.78
C ASP A 90 4.13 -4.25 -10.80
N GLN A 91 3.57 -4.60 -9.64
CA GLN A 91 2.15 -4.93 -9.52
C GLN A 91 1.27 -3.73 -9.84
N LEU A 92 1.58 -2.56 -9.29
CA LEU A 92 0.86 -1.31 -9.59
C LEU A 92 0.92 -0.97 -11.08
N GLN A 93 2.10 -1.09 -11.70
CA GLN A 93 2.28 -0.87 -13.14
C GLN A 93 1.44 -1.84 -13.97
N ALA A 94 1.36 -3.12 -13.58
CA ALA A 94 0.54 -4.10 -14.27
C ALA A 94 -0.96 -3.74 -14.23
N LEU A 95 -1.44 -3.15 -13.13
CA LEU A 95 -2.82 -2.68 -12.99
C LEU A 95 -3.16 -1.54 -13.96
N MET A 96 -2.19 -0.67 -14.27
CA MET A 96 -2.39 0.45 -15.21
C MET A 96 -2.59 -0.02 -16.67
N GLY A 97 -2.38 -1.31 -16.93
CA GLY A 97 -2.54 -1.91 -18.26
C GLY A 97 -1.41 -1.54 -19.23
N SER A 98 -1.55 -2.00 -20.47
CA SER A 98 -0.59 -1.69 -21.53
C SER A 98 -1.18 -0.74 -22.56
N THR A 99 -0.39 0.22 -23.00
CA THR A 99 -0.69 1.10 -24.16
C THR A 99 -0.32 0.44 -25.50
N THR A 100 0.24 -0.77 -25.48
CA THR A 100 0.61 -1.55 -26.67
C THR A 100 0.20 -3.02 -26.49
N GLY A 101 -0.54 -3.59 -27.44
CA GLY A 101 -1.04 -4.96 -27.33
C GLY A 101 -1.51 -5.53 -28.67
N SER A 102 -1.59 -6.87 -28.72
CA SER A 102 -1.96 -7.67 -29.90
C SER A 102 -3.39 -7.43 -30.38
N ASP A 103 -4.24 -6.94 -29.48
CA ASP A 103 -5.64 -6.62 -29.72
C ASP A 103 -5.74 -5.09 -29.79
N ASP A 104 -5.61 -4.57 -31.01
CA ASP A 104 -5.87 -3.21 -31.51
C ASP A 104 -6.31 -2.14 -30.46
N GLY A 105 -5.42 -1.75 -29.54
CA GLY A 105 -5.67 -0.64 -28.59
C GLY A 105 -5.06 -0.74 -27.19
N GLY A 106 -4.71 -1.94 -26.70
CA GLY A 106 -4.20 -2.10 -25.33
C GLY A 106 -5.29 -2.08 -24.23
N THR A 107 -4.91 -2.24 -22.96
CA THR A 107 -5.84 -2.38 -21.82
C THR A 107 -5.75 -1.20 -20.85
N SER A 108 -5.18 -0.07 -21.27
CA SER A 108 -4.97 1.09 -20.39
C SER A 108 -6.24 1.93 -20.22
N ILE A 109 -6.32 2.72 -19.13
CA ILE A 109 -7.40 3.71 -18.95
C ILE A 109 -7.45 4.67 -20.15
N ALA A 110 -6.30 5.05 -20.72
CA ALA A 110 -6.24 5.92 -21.89
C ALA A 110 -6.92 5.30 -23.12
N THR A 111 -6.83 3.98 -23.28
CA THR A 111 -7.53 3.25 -24.35
C THR A 111 -9.04 3.31 -24.14
N GLN A 112 -9.51 3.08 -22.91
CA GLN A 112 -10.94 3.16 -22.62
C GLN A 112 -11.50 4.58 -22.75
N MET A 113 -10.70 5.60 -22.42
CA MET A 113 -11.07 6.99 -22.69
C MET A 113 -11.22 7.27 -24.18
N ALA A 114 -10.31 6.76 -25.02
CA ALA A 114 -10.41 6.91 -26.47
C ALA A 114 -11.62 6.15 -27.07
N ALA A 115 -11.96 4.99 -26.50
CA ALA A 115 -13.15 4.23 -26.87
C ALA A 115 -14.43 5.02 -26.52
N LEU A 116 -14.48 5.62 -25.32
CA LEU A 116 -15.58 6.49 -24.92
C LEU A 116 -15.71 7.72 -25.83
N GLU A 117 -14.60 8.38 -26.18
CA GLU A 117 -14.59 9.53 -27.10
C GLU A 117 -15.15 9.16 -28.49
N THR A 118 -14.78 7.98 -28.99
CA THR A 118 -15.30 7.44 -30.25
C THR A 118 -16.81 7.22 -30.16
N ALA A 119 -17.27 6.55 -29.09
CA ALA A 119 -18.68 6.27 -28.89
C ALA A 119 -19.52 7.55 -28.73
N VAL A 120 -19.00 8.57 -28.07
CA VAL A 120 -19.63 9.90 -27.97
C VAL A 120 -19.76 10.56 -29.35
N THR A 121 -18.71 10.48 -30.18
CA THR A 121 -18.70 11.08 -31.53
C THR A 121 -19.71 10.39 -32.46
N GLU A 122 -19.82 9.08 -32.37
CA GLU A 122 -20.83 8.29 -33.11
C GLU A 122 -22.24 8.62 -32.63
N LEU A 123 -22.47 8.66 -31.31
CA LEU A 123 -23.76 9.03 -30.74
C LEU A 123 -24.19 10.44 -31.15
N ALA A 124 -23.28 11.41 -31.15
CA ALA A 124 -23.57 12.78 -31.58
C ALA A 124 -23.96 12.87 -33.07
N SER A 125 -23.49 11.93 -33.90
CA SER A 125 -23.80 11.88 -35.34
C SER A 125 -25.16 11.24 -35.61
N THR A 126 -25.56 10.25 -34.81
CA THR A 126 -26.84 9.53 -34.91
C THR A 126 -27.45 9.29 -33.52
N PRO A 127 -28.05 10.33 -32.90
CA PRO A 127 -28.53 10.26 -31.52
C PRO A 127 -29.77 9.37 -31.35
N ASP A 128 -30.55 9.17 -32.41
CA ASP A 128 -31.80 8.38 -32.39
C ASP A 128 -31.55 6.87 -32.66
N ASP A 129 -30.31 6.47 -32.92
CA ASP A 129 -29.96 5.07 -33.15
C ASP A 129 -29.70 4.33 -31.84
N ASN A 130 -30.51 3.32 -31.55
CA ASN A 130 -30.39 2.52 -30.33
C ASN A 130 -29.03 1.81 -30.24
N ALA A 131 -28.41 1.46 -31.38
CA ALA A 131 -27.11 0.79 -31.37
C ALA A 131 -25.98 1.72 -30.89
N THR A 132 -25.95 2.99 -31.35
CA THR A 132 -24.97 3.97 -30.89
C THR A 132 -25.18 4.35 -29.43
N GLN A 133 -26.43 4.47 -28.97
CA GLN A 133 -26.77 4.68 -27.56
C GLN A 133 -26.23 3.55 -26.68
N SER A 134 -26.48 2.29 -27.08
CA SER A 134 -25.98 1.12 -26.35
C SER A 134 -24.46 1.03 -26.36
N SER A 135 -23.80 1.45 -27.45
CA SER A 135 -22.34 1.48 -27.58
C SER A 135 -21.73 2.50 -26.60
N PHE A 136 -22.29 3.70 -26.52
CA PHE A 136 -21.88 4.73 -25.55
C PHE A 136 -22.00 4.24 -24.11
N VAL A 137 -23.15 3.68 -23.72
CA VAL A 137 -23.35 3.16 -22.36
C VAL A 137 -22.35 2.04 -22.04
N SER A 138 -22.09 1.14 -23.01
CA SER A 138 -21.13 0.04 -22.82
C SER A 138 -19.70 0.54 -22.64
N ALA A 139 -19.29 1.56 -23.41
CA ALA A 139 -17.98 2.19 -23.27
C ALA A 139 -17.83 2.93 -21.93
N ALA A 140 -18.87 3.64 -21.50
CA ALA A 140 -18.91 4.32 -20.21
C ALA A 140 -18.81 3.31 -19.04
N ASP A 141 -19.60 2.23 -19.07
CA ASP A 141 -19.57 1.19 -18.03
C ASP A 141 -18.22 0.44 -17.99
N SER A 142 -17.62 0.18 -19.16
CA SER A 142 -16.30 -0.45 -19.24
C SER A 142 -15.20 0.41 -18.62
N LEU A 143 -15.23 1.73 -18.86
CA LEU A 143 -14.29 2.68 -18.25
C LEU A 143 -14.50 2.79 -16.74
N ALA A 144 -15.76 2.93 -16.30
CA ALA A 144 -16.09 3.00 -14.87
C ALA A 144 -15.70 1.71 -14.13
N SER A 145 -15.93 0.54 -14.73
CA SER A 145 -15.53 -0.74 -14.15
C SER A 145 -14.02 -0.86 -14.03
N GLN A 146 -13.26 -0.42 -15.05
CA GLN A 146 -11.81 -0.43 -14.96
C GLN A 146 -11.27 0.49 -13.85
N LEU A 147 -11.84 1.69 -13.67
CA LEU A 147 -11.45 2.60 -12.58
C LEU A 147 -11.67 1.94 -11.21
N ARG A 148 -12.85 1.33 -11.01
CA ARG A 148 -13.19 0.60 -9.76
C ARG A 148 -12.28 -0.59 -9.51
N ASP A 149 -11.95 -1.34 -10.55
CA ASP A 149 -11.06 -2.51 -10.46
C ASP A 149 -9.64 -2.11 -10.05
N ILE A 150 -9.12 -1.02 -10.61
CA ILE A 150 -7.81 -0.48 -10.24
C ILE A 150 -7.83 0.03 -8.80
N SER A 151 -8.86 0.78 -8.39
CA SER A 151 -8.99 1.26 -7.01
C SER A 151 -9.04 0.10 -6.01
N THR A 152 -9.86 -0.92 -6.28
CA THR A 152 -9.95 -2.13 -5.46
C THR A 152 -8.61 -2.84 -5.36
N SER A 153 -7.85 -2.87 -6.45
CA SER A 153 -6.53 -3.50 -6.50
C SER A 153 -5.48 -2.70 -5.71
N ILE A 154 -5.51 -1.36 -5.74
CA ILE A 154 -4.65 -0.52 -4.90
C ILE A 154 -4.94 -0.78 -3.42
N SER A 155 -6.22 -0.79 -3.02
CA SER A 155 -6.60 -1.12 -1.63
C SER A 155 -6.17 -2.54 -1.20
N THR A 156 -6.19 -3.49 -2.15
CA THR A 156 -5.65 -4.84 -1.91
C THR A 156 -4.14 -4.81 -1.69
N LEU A 157 -3.39 -4.02 -2.46
CA LEU A 157 -1.95 -3.84 -2.26
C LEU A 157 -1.66 -3.22 -0.89
N GLU A 158 -2.43 -2.22 -0.44
CA GLU A 158 -2.28 -1.64 0.90
C GLU A 158 -2.54 -2.68 2.00
N THR A 159 -3.55 -3.52 1.83
CA THR A 159 -3.87 -4.61 2.77
C THR A 159 -2.73 -5.65 2.82
N ASN A 160 -2.19 -6.02 1.66
CA ASN A 160 -1.05 -6.94 1.56
C ASN A 160 0.20 -6.36 2.22
N ALA A 161 0.48 -5.06 2.02
CA ALA A 161 1.60 -4.39 2.66
C ALA A 161 1.48 -4.41 4.18
N ASN A 162 0.27 -4.14 4.71
CA ASN A 162 0.01 -4.24 6.15
C ASN A 162 0.23 -5.65 6.72
N GLN A 163 -0.22 -6.68 6.00
CA GLN A 163 -0.01 -8.06 6.43
C GLN A 163 1.47 -8.44 6.40
N GLN A 164 2.18 -8.08 5.32
CA GLN A 164 3.62 -8.36 5.19
C GLN A 164 4.44 -7.65 6.28
N ILE A 165 4.10 -6.40 6.61
CA ILE A 165 4.69 -5.68 7.76
C ILE A 165 4.50 -6.47 9.06
N ALA A 166 3.31 -7.03 9.31
CA ALA A 166 3.04 -7.80 10.51
C ALA A 166 3.87 -9.09 10.57
N ASP A 167 3.95 -9.81 9.45
CA ASP A 167 4.75 -11.03 9.32
C ASP A 167 6.25 -10.74 9.52
N ASP A 168 6.75 -9.63 8.95
CA ASP A 168 8.14 -9.20 9.10
C ASP A 168 8.46 -8.80 10.55
N VAL A 169 7.53 -8.14 11.24
CA VAL A 169 7.65 -7.81 12.66
C VAL A 169 7.78 -9.08 13.52
N ASP A 170 6.98 -10.09 13.24
CA ASP A 170 7.06 -11.38 13.93
C ASP A 170 8.39 -12.10 13.63
N ALA A 171 8.83 -12.12 12.37
CA ALA A 171 10.12 -12.69 11.98
C ALA A 171 11.31 -11.98 12.65
N VAL A 172 11.27 -10.65 12.76
CA VAL A 172 12.28 -9.87 13.50
C VAL A 172 12.29 -10.26 14.98
N ASN A 173 11.13 -10.38 15.62
CA ASN A 173 11.03 -10.78 17.03
C ASN A 173 11.60 -12.18 17.27
N GLU A 174 11.30 -13.15 16.40
CA GLU A 174 11.84 -14.51 16.49
C GLU A 174 13.36 -14.53 16.34
N ALA A 175 13.90 -13.79 15.37
CA ALA A 175 15.33 -13.68 15.16
C ALA A 175 16.04 -12.99 16.34
N LEU A 176 15.45 -11.93 16.90
CA LEU A 176 15.96 -11.26 18.11
C LEU A 176 15.97 -12.21 19.32
N ALA A 177 14.94 -13.05 19.48
CA ALA A 177 14.90 -14.05 20.55
C ALA A 177 15.98 -15.12 20.37
N LYS A 178 16.23 -15.56 19.13
CA LYS A 178 17.35 -16.46 18.79
C LYS A 178 18.70 -15.83 19.13
N ILE A 179 18.92 -14.55 18.79
CA ILE A 179 20.14 -13.81 19.12
C ILE A 179 20.31 -13.70 20.64
N ALA A 180 19.24 -13.44 21.39
CA ALA A 180 19.28 -13.38 22.86
C ALA A 180 19.77 -14.71 23.47
N LYS A 181 19.22 -15.84 23.01
CA LYS A 181 19.65 -17.18 23.44
C LYS A 181 21.11 -17.46 23.08
N LEU A 182 21.54 -17.09 21.87
CA LEU A 182 22.91 -17.26 21.41
C LEU A 182 23.88 -16.39 22.23
N ASN A 183 23.49 -15.16 22.58
CA ASN A 183 24.27 -14.30 23.47
C ASN A 183 24.53 -14.98 24.82
N ASP A 184 23.51 -15.57 25.45
CA ASP A 184 23.66 -16.28 26.73
C ASP A 184 24.62 -17.47 26.62
N GLN A 185 24.51 -18.25 25.53
CA GLN A 185 25.40 -19.38 25.26
C GLN A 185 26.84 -18.93 25.01
N ILE A 186 27.05 -17.86 24.23
CA ILE A 186 28.37 -17.29 23.93
C ILE A 186 29.01 -16.77 25.21
N VAL A 187 28.29 -16.00 26.02
CA VAL A 187 28.80 -15.47 27.29
C VAL A 187 29.19 -16.61 28.23
N ALA A 188 28.36 -17.64 28.36
CA ALA A 188 28.64 -18.80 29.21
C ALA A 188 29.83 -19.63 28.71
N ALA A 189 29.94 -19.86 27.39
CA ALA A 189 31.06 -20.58 26.78
C ALA A 189 32.37 -19.80 26.92
N LYS A 190 32.35 -18.49 26.67
CA LYS A 190 33.51 -17.61 26.82
C LYS A 190 34.00 -17.54 28.26
N ALA A 191 33.09 -17.47 29.23
CA ALA A 191 33.44 -17.51 30.66
C ALA A 191 34.12 -18.83 31.08
N LYS A 192 33.81 -19.93 30.38
CA LYS A 192 34.45 -21.25 30.57
C LYS A 192 35.72 -21.44 29.73
N GLY A 193 36.13 -20.44 28.93
CA GLY A 193 37.24 -20.55 28.00
C GLY A 193 36.99 -21.51 26.82
N GLN A 194 35.73 -21.81 26.52
CA GLN A 194 35.33 -22.64 25.38
C GLN A 194 35.25 -21.80 24.10
N SER A 195 35.33 -22.46 22.94
CA SER A 195 35.13 -21.78 21.65
C SER A 195 33.68 -21.31 21.51
N THR A 196 33.51 -20.11 20.99
CA THR A 196 32.21 -19.49 20.66
C THR A 196 32.01 -19.38 19.15
N ALA A 197 32.95 -19.85 18.34
CA ALA A 197 33.04 -19.47 16.93
C ALA A 197 31.85 -19.94 16.09
N ASP A 198 31.28 -21.11 16.39
CA ASP A 198 30.10 -21.62 15.66
C ASP A 198 28.81 -20.93 16.14
N LEU A 199 28.72 -20.63 17.45
CA LEU A 199 27.61 -19.84 18.01
C LEU A 199 27.60 -18.41 17.47
N GLU A 200 28.78 -17.84 17.23
CA GLU A 200 28.94 -16.52 16.62
C GLU A 200 28.49 -16.52 15.16
N ASP A 201 28.73 -17.59 14.39
CA ASP A 201 28.20 -17.73 13.02
C ASP A 201 26.69 -17.82 13.03
N GLU A 202 26.09 -18.67 13.87
CA GLU A 202 24.62 -18.77 13.98
C GLU A 202 23.98 -17.43 14.38
N ARG A 203 24.66 -16.66 15.23
CA ARG A 203 24.21 -15.33 15.63
C ARG A 203 24.32 -14.33 14.50
N ASN A 204 25.44 -14.35 13.78
CA ASN A 204 25.66 -13.46 12.65
C ASN A 204 24.65 -13.75 11.53
N ALA A 205 24.35 -15.02 11.25
CA ALA A 205 23.29 -15.40 10.33
C ALA A 205 21.92 -14.83 10.75
N ALA A 206 21.56 -14.93 12.03
CA ALA A 206 20.32 -14.34 12.55
C ALA A 206 20.30 -12.79 12.44
N ILE A 207 21.45 -12.14 12.67
CA ILE A 207 21.60 -10.69 12.46
C ILE A 207 21.42 -10.33 10.98
N THR A 208 22.02 -11.11 10.07
CA THR A 208 21.88 -10.93 8.62
C THR A 208 20.41 -11.07 8.20
N SER A 209 19.68 -12.05 8.72
CA SER A 209 18.24 -12.20 8.45
C SER A 209 17.40 -11.00 8.92
N ILE A 210 17.73 -10.40 10.07
CA ILE A 210 17.05 -9.17 10.51
C ILE A 210 17.41 -8.01 9.59
N SER A 211 18.66 -7.94 9.13
CA SER A 211 19.15 -6.79 8.35
C SER A 211 18.42 -6.58 7.02
N SER A 212 17.85 -7.61 6.40
CA SER A 212 17.00 -7.43 5.22
C SER A 212 15.62 -6.86 5.57
N LEU A 213 15.07 -7.23 6.72
CA LEU A 213 13.72 -6.82 7.16
C LEU A 213 13.72 -5.42 7.76
N LEU A 214 14.76 -5.09 8.53
CA LEU A 214 14.82 -3.90 9.36
C LEU A 214 16.24 -3.33 9.38
N ASP A 215 16.35 -2.01 9.20
CA ASP A 215 17.62 -1.31 9.32
C ASP A 215 18.11 -1.25 10.79
N ILE A 216 19.18 -2.00 11.06
CA ILE A 216 19.73 -2.22 12.40
C ILE A 216 21.22 -1.91 12.48
N THR A 217 21.65 -1.56 13.69
CA THR A 217 23.04 -1.46 14.08
C THR A 217 23.33 -2.44 15.22
N THR A 218 24.52 -3.05 15.20
CA THR A 218 24.92 -4.02 16.22
C THR A 218 26.19 -3.57 16.94
N THR A 219 26.31 -3.91 18.23
CA THR A 219 27.52 -3.63 19.02
C THR A 219 27.85 -4.80 19.93
N THR A 220 29.05 -5.36 19.78
CA THR A 220 29.54 -6.45 20.61
C THR A 220 30.20 -5.92 21.89
N THR A 221 29.78 -6.44 23.04
CA THR A 221 30.35 -6.12 24.34
C THR A 221 31.64 -6.90 24.63
N SER A 222 32.39 -6.51 25.66
CA SER A 222 33.58 -7.26 26.11
C SER A 222 33.26 -8.72 26.52
N SER A 223 32.04 -8.94 27.04
CA SER A 223 31.53 -10.27 27.40
C SER A 223 31.24 -11.18 26.20
N GLY A 224 31.19 -10.62 24.98
CA GLY A 224 30.83 -11.34 23.75
C GLY A 224 29.36 -11.24 23.36
N ALA A 225 28.48 -10.74 24.23
CA ALA A 225 27.08 -10.46 23.88
C ALA A 225 26.98 -9.32 22.85
N VAL A 226 26.02 -9.41 21.94
CA VAL A 226 25.69 -8.37 20.95
C VAL A 226 24.42 -7.64 21.36
N TYR A 227 24.47 -6.31 21.32
CA TYR A 227 23.29 -5.45 21.40
C TYR A 227 22.84 -5.05 20.00
N VAL A 228 21.52 -5.00 19.80
CA VAL A 228 20.88 -4.65 18.53
C VAL A 228 20.01 -3.42 18.74
N LYS A 229 20.17 -2.43 17.87
CA LYS A 229 19.36 -1.20 17.84
C LYS A 229 18.89 -0.93 16.43
N THR A 230 17.79 -0.21 16.26
CA THR A 230 17.47 0.41 14.97
C THR A 230 18.47 1.52 14.67
N THR A 231 18.63 1.87 13.39
CA THR A 231 19.44 3.04 13.00
C THR A 231 18.87 4.35 13.58
N GLY A 232 17.55 4.41 13.81
CA GLY A 232 16.88 5.48 14.55
C GLY A 232 17.23 5.57 16.05
N GLY A 233 18.01 4.61 16.58
CA GLY A 233 18.53 4.64 17.96
C GLY A 233 17.71 3.85 18.98
N THR A 234 16.58 3.27 18.59
CA THR A 234 15.74 2.45 19.47
C THR A 234 16.40 1.12 19.76
N THR A 235 16.46 0.72 21.03
CA THR A 235 17.10 -0.55 21.42
C THR A 235 16.11 -1.69 21.32
N LEU A 236 16.47 -2.73 20.55
CA LEU A 236 15.65 -3.94 20.34
C LEU A 236 16.17 -5.11 21.16
N LEU A 237 17.50 -5.20 21.33
CA LEU A 237 18.11 -6.22 22.18
C LEU A 237 19.28 -5.62 22.95
N SER A 238 19.23 -5.75 24.27
CA SER A 238 20.34 -5.45 25.17
C SER A 238 20.56 -6.60 26.15
N SER A 239 20.32 -6.37 27.45
CA SER A 239 20.17 -7.42 28.46
C SER A 239 18.77 -8.06 28.45
N LYS A 240 17.81 -7.38 27.82
CA LYS A 240 16.44 -7.83 27.59
C LYS A 240 16.09 -7.62 26.12
N LEU A 241 15.22 -8.48 25.60
CA LEU A 241 14.52 -8.29 24.34
C LEU A 241 13.40 -7.25 24.53
N HIS A 242 13.37 -6.26 23.64
CA HIS A 242 12.29 -5.29 23.50
C HIS A 242 11.53 -5.65 22.23
N ALA A 243 10.32 -6.19 22.38
CA ALA A 243 9.58 -6.77 21.26
C ALA A 243 8.93 -5.68 20.41
N LEU A 244 8.93 -5.89 19.10
CA LEU A 244 8.14 -5.13 18.15
C LEU A 244 6.69 -5.63 18.14
N SER A 245 5.75 -4.76 17.80
CA SER A 245 4.34 -5.11 17.61
C SER A 245 3.68 -4.11 16.67
N VAL A 246 2.67 -4.55 15.93
CA VAL A 246 1.82 -3.66 15.12
C VAL A 246 0.66 -3.15 15.98
N GLY A 247 0.58 -1.83 16.14
CA GLY A 247 -0.46 -1.11 16.86
C GLY A 247 -1.66 -0.71 16.00
N ALA A 248 -2.59 0.04 16.58
CA ALA A 248 -3.71 0.61 15.85
C ALA A 248 -3.23 1.52 14.71
N GLY A 249 -3.91 1.44 13.55
CA GLY A 249 -3.51 2.20 12.36
C GLY A 249 -2.20 1.75 11.72
N GLY A 250 -1.66 0.57 12.08
CA GLY A 250 -0.46 0.02 11.47
C GLY A 250 0.86 0.63 11.99
N ALA A 251 0.83 1.28 13.16
CA ALA A 251 2.03 1.82 13.80
C ALA A 251 2.95 0.70 14.31
N ILE A 252 4.26 0.82 14.12
CA ILE A 252 5.25 -0.11 14.68
C ILE A 252 5.67 0.36 16.07
N LEU A 253 5.26 -0.42 17.08
CA LEU A 253 5.49 -0.11 18.48
C LEU A 253 6.59 -1.02 19.06
N VAL A 254 7.41 -0.46 19.94
CA VAL A 254 8.33 -1.20 20.81
C VAL A 254 7.74 -1.34 22.20
N ASP A 255 7.76 -2.56 22.75
CA ASP A 255 7.14 -2.92 24.03
C ASP A 255 5.67 -2.42 24.13
N GLY A 256 4.96 -2.41 22.99
CA GLY A 256 3.56 -2.02 22.88
C GLY A 256 3.24 -0.54 23.18
N SER A 257 4.24 0.34 23.29
CA SER A 257 4.00 1.74 23.70
C SER A 257 4.85 2.79 23.00
N ASN A 258 6.07 2.47 22.59
CA ASN A 258 6.96 3.42 21.93
C ASN A 258 6.85 3.28 20.41
N ASP A 259 6.15 4.21 19.76
CA ASP A 259 6.01 4.25 18.30
C ASP A 259 7.33 4.66 17.63
N ILE A 260 7.83 3.82 16.74
CA ILE A 260 9.06 4.04 15.98
C ILE A 260 8.82 4.13 14.47
N THR A 261 7.57 4.11 14.01
CA THR A 261 7.17 4.00 12.59
C THR A 261 7.93 5.00 11.71
N SER A 262 7.93 6.27 12.10
CA SER A 262 8.57 7.35 11.33
C SER A 262 10.10 7.30 11.29
N THR A 263 10.73 6.45 12.10
CA THR A 263 12.19 6.26 12.12
C THR A 263 12.63 5.07 11.29
N LEU A 264 11.69 4.25 10.81
CA LEU A 264 11.95 3.06 10.00
C LEU A 264 11.90 3.44 8.52
N THR A 265 12.99 3.98 8.01
CA THR A 265 13.07 4.49 6.63
C THR A 265 13.75 3.52 5.66
N ASN A 266 14.19 2.35 6.11
CA ASN A 266 14.95 1.39 5.31
C ASN A 266 14.72 -0.05 5.81
N GLY A 267 15.22 -1.04 5.06
CA GLY A 267 14.79 -2.43 5.19
C GLY A 267 13.42 -2.67 4.55
N GLU A 268 13.02 -3.94 4.45
CA GLU A 268 11.72 -4.33 3.90
C GLU A 268 10.55 -3.62 4.59
N ILE A 269 10.54 -3.57 5.92
CA ILE A 269 9.51 -2.86 6.70
C ILE A 269 9.46 -1.37 6.33
N GLY A 270 10.61 -0.71 6.20
CA GLY A 270 10.65 0.71 5.82
C GLY A 270 10.16 0.96 4.39
N GLY A 271 10.49 0.07 3.47
CA GLY A 271 9.97 0.09 2.09
C GLY A 271 8.45 -0.09 2.06
N LEU A 272 7.92 -1.07 2.81
CA LEU A 272 6.48 -1.32 2.92
C LEU A 272 5.72 -0.15 3.55
N LEU A 273 6.29 0.49 4.59
CA LEU A 273 5.71 1.69 5.18
C LEU A 273 5.63 2.83 4.16
N THR A 274 6.68 3.05 3.38
CA THR A 274 6.69 4.06 2.31
C THR A 274 5.65 3.76 1.22
N LEU A 275 5.50 2.49 0.85
CA LEU A 275 4.49 2.06 -0.12
C LEU A 275 3.08 2.32 0.40
N ARG A 276 2.80 1.90 1.64
CA ARG A 276 1.49 2.02 2.28
C ARG A 276 1.09 3.46 2.58
N ASP A 277 2.01 4.27 3.10
CA ASP A 277 1.68 5.60 3.63
C ASP A 277 1.81 6.71 2.58
N GLU A 278 2.60 6.49 1.53
CA GLU A 278 2.87 7.52 0.51
C GLU A 278 2.53 7.05 -0.91
N THR A 279 3.11 5.95 -1.38
CA THR A 279 3.07 5.59 -2.81
C THR A 279 1.67 5.15 -3.27
N LEU A 280 1.06 4.21 -2.56
CA LEU A 280 -0.26 3.66 -2.91
C LEU A 280 -1.37 4.70 -2.70
N PRO A 281 -1.42 5.46 -1.57
CA PRO A 281 -2.40 6.54 -1.42
C PRO A 281 -2.25 7.65 -2.47
N ALA A 282 -1.01 7.98 -2.88
CA ALA A 282 -0.80 8.96 -3.95
C ALA A 282 -1.35 8.44 -5.30
N ALA A 283 -1.12 7.17 -5.63
CA ALA A 283 -1.67 6.56 -6.84
C ALA A 283 -3.20 6.52 -6.82
N GLN A 284 -3.82 6.18 -5.68
CA GLN A 284 -5.28 6.25 -5.50
C GLN A 284 -5.80 7.68 -5.67
N ALA A 285 -5.14 8.68 -5.08
CA ALA A 285 -5.54 10.07 -5.20
C ALA A 285 -5.46 10.59 -6.65
N GLU A 286 -4.47 10.16 -7.43
CA GLU A 286 -4.40 10.48 -8.86
C GLU A 286 -5.55 9.83 -9.65
N LEU A 287 -5.88 8.58 -9.34
CA LEU A 287 -7.01 7.86 -9.96
C LEU A 287 -8.35 8.53 -9.62
N ASP A 288 -8.56 8.90 -8.35
CA ASP A 288 -9.76 9.60 -7.89
C ASP A 288 -9.89 10.97 -8.55
N ALA A 289 -8.80 11.70 -8.68
CA ALA A 289 -8.79 13.00 -9.37
C ALA A 289 -9.13 12.86 -10.86
N LEU A 290 -8.71 11.78 -11.51
CA LEU A 290 -9.10 11.48 -12.89
C LEU A 290 -10.60 11.16 -12.98
N ALA A 291 -11.09 10.27 -12.12
CA ALA A 291 -12.50 9.87 -12.07
C ALA A 291 -13.41 11.07 -11.80
N ALA A 292 -13.11 11.89 -10.79
CA ALA A 292 -13.88 13.08 -10.45
C ALA A 292 -13.95 14.09 -11.62
N LYS A 293 -12.84 14.29 -12.34
CA LYS A 293 -12.81 15.15 -13.53
C LYS A 293 -13.62 14.57 -14.69
N LEU A 294 -13.54 13.26 -14.91
CA LEU A 294 -14.34 12.57 -15.93
C LEU A 294 -15.84 12.72 -15.65
N ILE A 295 -16.26 12.41 -14.41
CA ILE A 295 -17.65 12.53 -13.95
C ILE A 295 -18.14 13.96 -14.17
N SER A 296 -17.39 14.95 -13.68
CA SER A 296 -17.75 16.36 -13.80
C SER A 296 -17.85 16.81 -15.27
N ALA A 297 -16.88 16.46 -16.11
CA ALA A 297 -16.86 16.88 -17.51
C ALA A 297 -18.00 16.26 -18.33
N VAL A 298 -18.24 14.95 -18.16
CA VAL A 298 -19.29 14.25 -18.91
C VAL A 298 -20.67 14.66 -18.42
N ASN A 299 -20.90 14.69 -17.11
CA ASN A 299 -22.21 15.07 -16.57
C ASN A 299 -22.55 16.54 -16.90
N ALA A 300 -21.59 17.46 -16.84
CA ALA A 300 -21.83 18.85 -17.24
C ALA A 300 -22.20 18.98 -18.72
N ALA A 301 -21.67 18.11 -19.61
CA ALA A 301 -21.99 18.14 -21.03
C ALA A 301 -23.42 17.65 -21.34
N VAL A 302 -23.99 16.77 -20.51
CA VAL A 302 -25.32 16.19 -20.71
C VAL A 302 -26.42 16.80 -19.83
N ALA A 303 -26.05 17.57 -18.80
CA ALA A 303 -26.98 18.06 -17.79
C ALA A 303 -28.17 18.83 -18.38
N ASP A 304 -27.93 19.67 -19.39
CA ASP A 304 -28.97 20.49 -20.04
C ASP A 304 -29.77 19.73 -21.12
N GLY A 305 -29.43 18.46 -21.36
CA GLY A 305 -30.18 17.56 -22.23
C GLY A 305 -31.42 16.98 -21.54
N SER A 306 -32.27 16.33 -22.34
CA SER A 306 -33.36 15.49 -21.85
C SER A 306 -33.29 14.14 -22.55
N ALA A 307 -33.54 13.07 -21.82
CA ALA A 307 -33.71 11.76 -22.43
C ALA A 307 -34.98 11.74 -23.30
N VAL A 308 -34.97 10.90 -24.33
CA VAL A 308 -36.11 10.62 -25.21
C VAL A 308 -36.28 9.09 -25.30
N PRO A 309 -37.44 8.54 -24.90
CA PRO A 309 -38.55 9.23 -24.22
C PRO A 309 -38.13 9.77 -22.84
N ALA A 310 -38.85 10.79 -22.36
CA ALA A 310 -38.60 11.34 -21.03
C ALA A 310 -38.91 10.28 -19.96
N PRO A 311 -38.10 10.15 -18.90
CA PRO A 311 -38.34 9.16 -17.86
C PRO A 311 -39.49 9.58 -16.94
N ASP A 312 -40.20 8.60 -16.37
CA ASP A 312 -41.26 8.84 -15.38
C ASP A 312 -40.74 9.55 -14.12
N SER A 313 -39.44 9.39 -13.81
CA SER A 313 -38.78 10.02 -12.68
C SER A 313 -37.35 10.45 -13.03
N LEU A 314 -37.01 11.66 -12.60
CA LEU A 314 -35.66 12.20 -12.56
C LEU A 314 -35.23 12.31 -11.09
N THR A 315 -34.05 11.79 -10.78
CA THR A 315 -33.43 11.95 -9.46
C THR A 315 -32.04 12.55 -9.64
N GLY A 316 -31.76 13.60 -8.88
CA GLY A 316 -30.48 14.28 -8.85
C GLY A 316 -29.41 13.44 -8.15
N THR A 317 -28.17 13.91 -8.24
CA THR A 317 -27.00 13.27 -7.60
C THR A 317 -26.35 14.16 -6.54
N THR A 318 -26.83 15.40 -6.38
CA THR A 318 -26.29 16.36 -5.42
C THR A 318 -27.13 16.34 -4.13
N ASP A 319 -26.45 16.13 -3.00
CA ASP A 319 -27.03 16.25 -1.66
C ASP A 319 -27.30 17.73 -1.34
N VAL A 320 -28.56 18.06 -1.08
CA VAL A 320 -29.01 19.37 -0.63
C VAL A 320 -29.82 19.25 0.66
N SER A 321 -29.63 20.22 1.56
CA SER A 321 -30.45 20.33 2.76
C SER A 321 -31.69 21.18 2.49
N SER A 322 -32.86 20.74 2.94
CA SER A 322 -34.13 21.47 2.80
C SER A 322 -34.08 22.88 3.41
N LEU A 323 -33.30 23.06 4.47
CA LEU A 323 -33.12 24.33 5.17
C LEU A 323 -32.04 25.23 4.57
N SER A 324 -31.32 24.76 3.53
CA SER A 324 -30.30 25.58 2.86
C SER A 324 -30.95 26.79 2.20
N SER A 325 -30.35 27.96 2.39
CA SER A 325 -30.71 29.16 1.65
C SER A 325 -30.54 28.89 0.16
N PHE A 326 -31.58 29.21 -0.62
CA PHE A 326 -31.55 29.09 -2.07
C PHE A 326 -31.40 30.48 -2.67
N SER A 327 -30.37 30.65 -3.50
CA SER A 327 -30.10 31.90 -4.20
C SER A 327 -29.88 31.57 -5.68
N ALA A 328 -30.87 31.91 -6.49
CA ALA A 328 -30.88 31.60 -7.91
C ALA A 328 -31.51 32.75 -8.69
N SER A 329 -31.32 32.72 -10.00
CA SER A 329 -31.87 33.70 -10.94
C SER A 329 -32.40 33.03 -12.19
N GLY A 330 -33.25 33.72 -12.93
CA GLY A 330 -33.78 33.21 -14.20
C GLY A 330 -34.87 32.16 -13.98
N THR A 331 -35.23 31.50 -15.06
CA THR A 331 -36.39 30.62 -15.15
C THR A 331 -35.95 29.19 -15.43
N VAL A 332 -36.59 28.21 -14.81
CA VAL A 332 -36.50 26.80 -15.22
C VAL A 332 -37.85 26.32 -15.73
N ARG A 333 -37.85 25.49 -16.76
CA ARG A 333 -39.05 24.81 -17.26
C ARG A 333 -39.10 23.38 -16.76
N ILE A 334 -40.22 23.00 -16.17
CA ILE A 334 -40.59 21.60 -15.94
C ILE A 334 -41.66 21.23 -16.96
N ALA A 335 -41.39 20.20 -17.76
CA ALA A 335 -42.25 19.76 -18.84
C ALA A 335 -42.69 18.31 -18.64
N LEU A 336 -43.96 18.03 -18.91
CA LEU A 336 -44.47 16.67 -19.08
C LEU A 336 -44.50 16.35 -20.58
N VAL A 337 -43.91 15.22 -20.95
CA VAL A 337 -43.71 14.80 -22.34
C VAL A 337 -44.26 13.39 -22.51
N ASP A 338 -45.03 13.12 -23.58
CA ASP A 338 -45.54 11.78 -23.87
C ASP A 338 -44.44 10.81 -24.38
N ASP A 339 -44.78 9.52 -24.51
CA ASP A 339 -43.87 8.47 -25.00
C ASP A 339 -43.31 8.74 -26.40
N ASP A 340 -44.00 9.54 -27.21
CA ASP A 340 -43.58 9.94 -28.56
C ASP A 340 -42.67 11.18 -28.55
N GLY A 341 -42.38 11.75 -27.37
CA GLY A 341 -41.53 12.92 -27.20
C GLY A 341 -42.26 14.26 -27.41
N ASN A 342 -43.60 14.27 -27.47
CA ASN A 342 -44.38 15.49 -27.63
C ASN A 342 -44.67 16.14 -26.27
N LEU A 343 -44.58 17.47 -26.24
CA LEU A 343 -44.89 18.25 -25.04
C LEU A 343 -46.39 18.22 -24.72
N THR A 344 -46.75 17.65 -23.56
CA THR A 344 -48.13 17.57 -23.06
C THR A 344 -48.49 18.81 -22.24
N SER A 345 -47.63 19.18 -21.29
CA SER A 345 -47.76 20.39 -20.47
C SER A 345 -46.40 20.91 -20.03
N TYR A 346 -46.33 22.16 -19.60
CA TYR A 346 -45.13 22.72 -18.97
C TYR A 346 -45.48 23.81 -17.97
N THR A 347 -44.59 24.01 -17.01
CA THR A 347 -44.61 25.13 -16.07
C THR A 347 -43.23 25.77 -16.02
N ASP A 348 -43.19 27.10 -16.11
CA ASP A 348 -41.99 27.91 -15.97
C ASP A 348 -41.94 28.47 -14.54
N LEU A 349 -40.86 28.17 -13.81
CA LEU A 349 -40.63 28.63 -12.45
C LEU A 349 -39.51 29.69 -12.45
N ASP A 350 -39.80 30.89 -11.95
CA ASP A 350 -38.79 31.91 -11.68
C ASP A 350 -38.04 31.54 -10.39
N LEU A 351 -36.79 31.10 -10.54
CA LEU A 351 -35.96 30.61 -9.45
C LEU A 351 -35.67 31.68 -8.39
N SER A 352 -35.75 32.97 -8.74
CA SER A 352 -35.54 34.07 -7.79
C SER A 352 -36.69 34.24 -6.80
N SER A 353 -37.81 33.55 -7.02
CA SER A 353 -39.00 33.59 -6.15
C SER A 353 -38.88 32.70 -4.91
N TYR A 354 -37.87 31.82 -4.83
CA TYR A 354 -37.71 30.84 -3.76
C TYR A 354 -36.51 31.17 -2.89
N GLY A 355 -36.71 31.20 -1.56
CA GLY A 355 -35.66 31.56 -0.60
C GLY A 355 -34.94 30.36 0.03
N SER A 356 -35.50 29.16 -0.11
CA SER A 356 -34.95 27.91 0.40
C SER A 356 -35.20 26.75 -0.58
N ILE A 357 -34.47 25.65 -0.39
CA ILE A 357 -34.70 24.42 -1.16
C ILE A 357 -36.12 23.88 -0.89
N ASP A 358 -36.61 23.97 0.35
CA ASP A 358 -37.97 23.54 0.71
C ASP A 358 -39.07 24.33 -0.03
N ASP A 359 -38.89 25.65 -0.19
CA ASP A 359 -39.81 26.50 -0.97
C ASP A 359 -39.85 26.07 -2.45
N LEU A 360 -38.67 25.78 -3.03
CA LEU A 360 -38.56 25.31 -4.41
C LEU A 360 -39.20 23.93 -4.58
N VAL A 361 -38.93 22.99 -3.68
CA VAL A 361 -39.51 21.63 -3.72
C VAL A 361 -41.03 21.71 -3.63
N SER A 362 -41.56 22.53 -2.72
CA SER A 362 -43.00 22.75 -2.58
C SER A 362 -43.62 23.36 -3.85
N ALA A 363 -42.89 24.23 -4.54
CA ALA A 363 -43.35 24.81 -5.79
C ALA A 363 -43.33 23.81 -6.96
N LEU A 364 -42.33 22.93 -7.00
CA LEU A 364 -42.26 21.81 -7.96
C LEU A 364 -43.39 20.81 -7.73
N ASP A 365 -43.66 20.43 -6.47
CA ASP A 365 -44.72 19.49 -6.07
C ASP A 365 -46.14 20.06 -6.27
N ALA A 366 -46.26 21.38 -6.41
CA ALA A 366 -47.53 22.04 -6.71
C ALA A 366 -47.86 22.07 -8.22
N ILE A 367 -46.95 21.62 -9.10
CA ILE A 367 -47.19 21.54 -10.53
C ILE A 367 -48.18 20.41 -10.81
N ASP A 368 -49.26 20.70 -11.54
CA ASP A 368 -50.26 19.70 -11.89
C ASP A 368 -49.65 18.55 -12.72
N GLY A 369 -49.81 17.33 -12.22
CA GLY A 369 -49.26 16.12 -12.83
C GLY A 369 -47.78 15.83 -12.52
N VAL A 370 -47.17 16.54 -11.57
CA VAL A 370 -45.79 16.32 -11.12
C VAL A 370 -45.76 16.20 -9.60
N SER A 371 -45.00 15.21 -9.09
CA SER A 371 -44.63 15.09 -7.69
C SER A 371 -43.14 15.41 -7.52
N ALA A 372 -42.78 16.16 -6.49
CA ALA A 372 -41.38 16.49 -6.19
C ALA A 372 -41.05 16.35 -4.71
N SER A 373 -39.90 15.76 -4.39
CA SER A 373 -39.49 15.55 -3.01
C SER A 373 -37.97 15.47 -2.86
N LEU A 374 -37.50 15.65 -1.61
CA LEU A 374 -36.14 15.32 -1.24
C LEU A 374 -36.10 13.89 -0.67
N ASN A 375 -35.21 13.08 -1.22
CA ASN A 375 -34.93 11.75 -0.72
C ASN A 375 -34.22 11.79 0.65
N ALA A 376 -34.09 10.64 1.30
CA ALA A 376 -33.44 10.53 2.61
C ALA A 376 -31.95 10.90 2.59
N ASP A 377 -31.31 10.86 1.42
CA ASP A 377 -29.93 11.25 1.16
C ASP A 377 -29.79 12.73 0.72
N GLY A 378 -30.88 13.50 0.78
CA GLY A 378 -30.89 14.91 0.40
C GLY A 378 -30.94 15.17 -1.11
N THR A 379 -31.09 14.14 -1.95
CA THR A 379 -31.20 14.32 -3.41
C THR A 379 -32.62 14.73 -3.82
N LEU A 380 -32.73 15.64 -4.79
CA LEU A 380 -34.02 16.06 -5.36
C LEU A 380 -34.54 15.02 -6.34
N SER A 381 -35.79 14.60 -6.16
CA SER A 381 -36.51 13.75 -7.11
C SER A 381 -37.75 14.47 -7.64
N ILE A 382 -37.99 14.35 -8.95
CA ILE A 382 -39.14 14.89 -9.66
C ILE A 382 -39.73 13.75 -10.48
N SER A 383 -41.02 13.46 -10.32
CA SER A 383 -41.72 12.39 -11.02
C SER A 383 -43.01 12.87 -11.66
N SER A 384 -43.42 12.21 -12.74
CA SER A 384 -44.72 12.41 -13.37
C SER A 384 -45.77 11.59 -12.63
N ASP A 385 -46.90 12.21 -12.32
CA ASP A 385 -48.09 11.55 -11.77
C ASP A 385 -49.07 11.13 -12.88
N THR A 386 -48.72 11.39 -14.14
CA THR A 386 -49.57 11.14 -15.31
C THR A 386 -49.08 9.90 -16.05
N ASP A 387 -49.93 8.88 -16.14
CA ASP A 387 -49.65 7.65 -16.90
C ASP A 387 -49.28 7.96 -18.36
N GLY A 388 -48.14 7.42 -18.83
CA GLY A 388 -47.65 7.60 -20.20
C GLY A 388 -47.09 9.00 -20.48
N SER A 389 -46.68 9.73 -19.44
CA SER A 389 -45.92 10.98 -19.56
C SER A 389 -44.69 10.94 -18.66
N GLY A 390 -43.54 11.31 -19.19
CA GLY A 390 -42.30 11.50 -18.45
C GLY A 390 -42.00 12.98 -18.15
N VAL A 391 -41.03 13.22 -17.27
CA VAL A 391 -40.58 14.57 -16.89
C VAL A 391 -39.33 14.96 -17.66
N ALA A 392 -39.33 16.17 -18.22
CA ALA A 392 -38.18 16.80 -18.84
C ALA A 392 -37.90 18.17 -18.20
N ILE A 393 -36.61 18.52 -18.08
CA ILE A 393 -36.17 19.80 -17.52
C ILE A 393 -35.58 20.65 -18.64
N GLY A 394 -36.11 21.86 -18.81
CA GLY A 394 -35.54 22.88 -19.70
C GLY A 394 -34.83 23.95 -18.89
N ALA A 395 -33.51 24.07 -19.05
CA ALA A 395 -32.70 25.01 -18.26
C ALA A 395 -33.05 26.51 -18.49
N LEU A 396 -33.57 26.86 -19.67
CA LEU A 396 -33.83 28.25 -20.10
C LEU A 396 -32.69 29.21 -19.72
N ASP A 397 -32.92 30.20 -18.87
CA ASP A 397 -31.92 31.13 -18.33
C ASP A 397 -31.70 30.96 -16.80
N GLY A 398 -32.24 29.88 -16.23
CA GLY A 398 -32.12 29.52 -14.83
C GLY A 398 -30.68 29.24 -14.43
N SER A 399 -30.22 29.91 -13.38
CA SER A 399 -28.86 29.76 -12.85
C SER A 399 -28.84 29.71 -11.33
N ILE A 400 -28.10 28.73 -10.81
CA ILE A 400 -27.84 28.51 -9.38
C ILE A 400 -26.33 28.42 -9.23
N ASP A 401 -25.72 29.39 -8.53
CA ASP A 401 -24.27 29.52 -8.39
C ASP A 401 -23.47 29.44 -9.72
N GLY A 402 -24.06 29.95 -10.81
CA GLY A 402 -23.45 29.94 -12.14
C GLY A 402 -23.60 28.63 -12.91
N GLN A 403 -24.33 27.65 -12.35
CA GLN A 403 -24.66 26.37 -13.00
C GLN A 403 -26.12 26.37 -13.44
N SER A 404 -26.47 25.51 -14.42
CA SER A 404 -27.87 25.27 -14.78
C SER A 404 -28.61 24.51 -13.66
N PHE A 405 -29.94 24.54 -13.70
CA PHE A 405 -30.77 23.79 -12.73
C PHE A 405 -30.41 22.30 -12.68
N SER A 406 -30.32 21.66 -13.85
CA SER A 406 -29.97 20.25 -13.95
C SER A 406 -28.56 19.96 -13.44
N SER A 407 -27.59 20.83 -13.76
CA SER A 407 -26.21 20.67 -13.28
C SER A 407 -26.10 20.83 -11.76
N PHE A 408 -26.82 21.78 -11.17
CA PHE A 408 -26.76 22.06 -9.72
C PHE A 408 -27.33 20.91 -8.88
N PHE A 409 -28.46 20.33 -9.29
CA PHE A 409 -29.05 19.18 -8.60
C PHE A 409 -28.48 17.84 -9.07
N GLY A 410 -27.67 17.85 -10.13
CA GLY A 410 -27.03 16.65 -10.69
C GLY A 410 -28.01 15.72 -11.41
N PHE A 411 -29.02 16.26 -12.08
CA PHE A 411 -29.91 15.51 -12.97
C PHE A 411 -29.20 15.08 -14.26
N ASN A 412 -29.73 14.04 -14.93
CA ASN A 412 -29.21 13.51 -16.19
C ASN A 412 -27.76 12.99 -16.13
N ALA A 413 -27.28 12.62 -14.94
CA ALA A 413 -25.92 12.12 -14.75
C ALA A 413 -25.69 10.79 -15.48
N VAL A 414 -24.64 10.73 -16.32
CA VAL A 414 -24.18 9.50 -16.97
C VAL A 414 -23.33 8.68 -16.00
N PHE A 415 -22.45 9.36 -15.27
CA PHE A 415 -21.63 8.74 -14.22
C PHE A 415 -22.12 9.17 -12.85
N THR A 416 -22.15 8.25 -11.91
CA THR A 416 -22.45 8.51 -10.49
C THR A 416 -21.24 8.21 -9.63
N GLY A 417 -21.04 8.97 -8.56
CA GLY A 417 -19.89 8.86 -7.65
C GLY A 417 -19.04 10.12 -7.56
N SER A 418 -18.00 10.08 -6.73
CA SER A 418 -17.07 11.20 -6.48
C SER A 418 -15.60 10.84 -6.65
N SER A 419 -15.29 9.57 -6.91
CA SER A 419 -13.95 8.96 -6.95
C SER A 419 -13.96 7.74 -7.86
N ALA A 420 -12.80 7.08 -8.01
CA ALA A 420 -12.63 5.92 -8.89
C ALA A 420 -13.39 4.68 -8.43
#